data_AF-A0A6L7F3T2-F1
#
_entry.id   AF-A0A6L7F3T2-F1
#
_cell.length_a   1.000
_cell.length_b   1.000
_cell.length_c   1.000
_cell.angle_alpha   90.00
_cell.angle_beta   90.00
_cell.angle_gamma   90.00
#
_symmetry.space_group_name_H-M   'P 1'
#
loop_
_entity.id
_entity.type
_entity.pdbx_description
1 polymer ?
#
loop_
_entity_poly.entity_id
_entity_poly.type
_entity_poly.pdbx_seq_one_letter_code
_entity_poly.pdbx_strand_id
1 'polypeptide(L)'
;MLKPTRARRSALLLGAVATSATALVATTLGLPAQAAAPAAQAPAATATAKAGPLVKVKDRGDRAERALANATAAMTPAKTGSHRDATLALRRLWKLRDALSPADQAAADKLVARPDEPNVIETATLSIHYNAAELGYSINDAVNVLNTVSETYADSGYKRPLPDGNLGGNSKTDIYLTNLQPGLYGYCTTDQKRFKGRSRGVWSYCAIDADFAGFPRTPLENLQVTAAHEYFHATQFAYSFYMDDWFLEASAAWVEDEVYPSINDNLQYLADSPITKPRRSIDKFGGVFQYGVWNYLRYLTEHYPARTGALPDLILKAIKAQDTTKGANRAVNSLQAINKALKKAGKTTMAEQFALYSAATRSPAQTFAEGAALGYPAKPLRGGIALGPAKKKKAFSTKLDHLTSDTYQFVPSGTAADSTLKVKIKMGRKPTGSRAVAVIYNPAGLIIDVKALKVNGKGVAKKKLAFGAGAVGAVEITLVNASLRMKGCNPLSKSPYTCGGRPVDQNVKAVLRAKAS
;
A
#
# COMPACT_ATOMS: atom_id res chain seq x y z
N MET A 1 25.38 40.91 10.68
CA MET A 1 24.80 41.51 9.46
C MET A 1 25.29 40.73 8.25
N LEU A 2 24.43 39.90 7.65
CA LEU A 2 24.59 39.37 6.29
C LEU A 2 23.22 38.83 5.84
N LYS A 3 22.72 39.39 4.74
CA LYS A 3 21.39 39.15 4.15
C LYS A 3 21.30 37.74 3.55
N PRO A 4 20.12 37.08 3.55
CA PRO A 4 19.89 35.88 2.77
C PRO A 4 19.48 36.22 1.33
N THR A 5 20.15 35.58 0.36
CA THR A 5 19.85 35.64 -1.07
C THR A 5 18.58 34.85 -1.41
N ARG A 6 17.65 35.51 -2.11
CA ARG A 6 16.41 34.95 -2.68
C ARG A 6 16.74 33.91 -3.76
N ALA A 7 16.23 32.69 -3.61
CA ALA A 7 16.08 31.76 -4.72
C ALA A 7 14.86 32.15 -5.56
N ARG A 8 15.08 32.30 -6.87
CA ARG A 8 14.06 32.63 -7.89
C ARG A 8 13.05 31.48 -8.01
N ARG A 9 11.77 31.81 -7.91
CA ARG A 9 10.65 30.95 -8.36
C ARG A 9 10.48 31.20 -9.86
N SER A 10 10.65 30.16 -10.67
CA SER A 10 10.22 30.17 -12.07
C SER A 10 8.70 30.02 -12.10
N ALA A 11 8.03 31.02 -12.66
CA ALA A 11 6.61 30.98 -12.96
C ALA A 11 6.41 30.16 -14.24
N LEU A 12 5.59 29.11 -14.18
CA LEU A 12 5.02 28.51 -15.37
C LEU A 12 3.63 29.12 -15.57
N LEU A 13 3.38 29.60 -16.79
CA LEU A 13 2.16 30.25 -17.23
C LEU A 13 0.95 29.29 -17.14
N LEU A 14 -0.13 29.75 -16.50
CA LEU A 14 -1.46 29.19 -16.69
C LEU A 14 -2.04 29.72 -18.01
N GLY A 15 -2.20 28.84 -18.99
CA GLY A 15 -3.09 29.06 -20.12
C GLY A 15 -4.54 28.85 -19.69
N ALA A 16 -5.35 29.90 -19.84
CA ALA A 16 -6.79 29.85 -19.61
C ALA A 16 -7.48 29.03 -20.72
N VAL A 17 -8.28 28.04 -20.34
CA VAL A 17 -9.27 27.42 -21.23
C VAL A 17 -10.66 27.72 -20.67
N ALA A 18 -11.46 28.37 -21.53
CA ALA A 18 -12.80 28.83 -21.25
C ALA A 18 -13.77 27.67 -21.05
N THR A 19 -14.61 27.82 -20.03
CA THR A 19 -15.73 26.96 -19.66
C THR A 19 -16.85 27.04 -20.69
N SER A 20 -17.35 25.89 -21.14
CA SER A 20 -18.68 25.76 -21.75
C SER A 20 -19.46 24.72 -20.95
N ALA A 21 -20.38 25.18 -20.12
CA ALA A 21 -21.27 24.34 -19.33
C ALA A 21 -22.56 24.09 -20.13
N THR A 22 -22.77 22.86 -20.59
CA THR A 22 -24.08 22.38 -21.04
C THR A 22 -24.65 21.45 -19.98
N ALA A 23 -25.69 21.90 -19.30
CA ALA A 23 -26.47 21.11 -18.36
C ALA A 23 -27.27 20.05 -19.12
N LEU A 24 -27.10 18.78 -18.76
CA LEU A 24 -28.01 17.71 -19.17
C LEU A 24 -28.74 17.19 -17.93
N VAL A 25 -30.03 17.47 -17.88
CA VAL A 25 -30.98 16.93 -16.88
C VAL A 25 -31.28 15.50 -17.27
N ALA A 26 -30.94 14.54 -16.41
CA ALA A 26 -31.39 13.16 -16.52
C ALA A 26 -32.27 12.83 -15.31
N THR A 27 -33.58 12.84 -15.54
CA THR A 27 -34.60 12.25 -14.69
C THR A 27 -34.75 10.76 -14.95
N THR A 28 -35.17 10.01 -13.91
CA THR A 28 -35.69 8.63 -13.85
C THR A 28 -34.75 7.65 -13.13
N LEU A 29 -35.19 6.71 -12.29
CA LEU A 29 -36.47 6.36 -11.66
C LEU A 29 -36.10 5.51 -10.43
N GLY A 30 -36.76 5.73 -9.30
CA GLY A 30 -36.50 5.00 -8.06
C GLY A 30 -36.94 3.53 -8.13
N LEU A 31 -36.10 2.63 -7.61
CA LEU A 31 -36.48 1.27 -7.23
C LEU A 31 -36.23 1.09 -5.72
N PRO A 32 -37.13 0.39 -5.00
CA PRO A 32 -37.21 0.47 -3.55
C PRO A 32 -36.12 -0.34 -2.86
N ALA A 33 -35.58 0.25 -1.79
CA ALA A 33 -34.68 -0.40 -0.85
C ALA A 33 -35.42 -1.54 -0.13
N GLN A 34 -34.97 -2.77 -0.33
CA GLN A 34 -35.44 -3.92 0.45
C GLN A 34 -34.61 -4.01 1.74
N ALA A 35 -35.31 -3.87 2.86
CA ALA A 35 -34.75 -3.92 4.21
C ALA A 35 -34.19 -5.32 4.52
N ALA A 36 -32.89 -5.40 4.79
CA ALA A 36 -32.30 -6.59 5.39
C ALA A 36 -32.55 -6.59 6.91
N ALA A 37 -33.30 -7.58 7.37
CA ALA A 37 -33.58 -7.87 8.78
C ALA A 37 -32.30 -8.24 9.57
N PRO A 38 -32.29 -8.09 10.91
CA PRO A 38 -31.07 -8.09 11.72
C PRO A 38 -30.49 -9.49 11.91
N ALA A 39 -29.21 -9.68 11.54
CA ALA A 39 -28.48 -10.90 11.84
C ALA A 39 -28.16 -10.99 13.34
N ALA A 40 -28.59 -12.09 13.95
CA ALA A 40 -28.44 -12.42 15.35
C ALA A 40 -26.97 -12.50 15.81
N GLN A 41 -26.74 -12.07 17.05
CA GLN A 41 -25.46 -12.11 17.75
C GLN A 41 -25.02 -13.55 18.04
N ALA A 42 -23.82 -13.91 17.61
CA ALA A 42 -23.14 -15.13 18.09
C ALA A 42 -22.28 -14.80 19.35
N PRO A 43 -22.26 -15.69 20.35
CA PRO A 43 -21.72 -15.39 21.68
C PRO A 43 -20.19 -15.36 21.73
N ALA A 44 -19.68 -14.58 22.68
CA ALA A 44 -18.26 -14.36 22.94
C ALA A 44 -17.58 -15.63 23.51
N ALA A 45 -16.62 -16.19 22.77
CA ALA A 45 -15.71 -17.20 23.29
C ALA A 45 -14.42 -16.54 23.80
N THR A 46 -14.28 -16.49 25.12
CA THR A 46 -13.03 -16.22 25.84
C THR A 46 -12.05 -17.38 25.65
N ALA A 47 -10.91 -17.15 25.01
CA ALA A 47 -9.82 -18.12 24.94
C ALA A 47 -8.50 -17.50 25.45
N THR A 48 -8.20 -17.77 26.71
CA THR A 48 -6.86 -17.63 27.30
C THR A 48 -5.95 -18.74 26.76
N ALA A 49 -4.91 -18.40 25.99
CA ALA A 49 -3.92 -19.37 25.55
C ALA A 49 -2.53 -19.05 26.12
N LYS A 50 -2.10 -19.88 27.09
CA LYS A 50 -0.70 -20.02 27.52
C LYS A 50 0.15 -20.53 26.35
N ALA A 51 1.40 -20.08 26.27
CA ALA A 51 2.35 -20.53 25.26
C ALA A 51 2.85 -21.96 25.58
N GLY A 52 2.82 -22.84 24.58
CA GLY A 52 3.33 -24.22 24.58
C GLY A 52 3.80 -24.63 23.18
N PRO A 53 4.53 -25.76 23.03
CA PRO A 53 5.69 -25.92 22.14
C PRO A 53 5.38 -26.20 20.66
N LEU A 54 6.45 -26.08 19.84
CA LEU A 54 6.56 -26.27 18.38
C LEU A 54 5.52 -27.22 17.76
N VAL A 55 4.65 -26.68 16.88
CA VAL A 55 3.59 -27.42 16.18
C VAL A 55 4.18 -28.25 15.03
N LYS A 56 3.73 -29.52 14.99
CA LYS A 56 4.13 -30.66 14.16
C LYS A 56 3.86 -30.48 12.64
N VAL A 57 4.61 -31.27 11.86
CA VAL A 57 4.71 -31.42 10.39
C VAL A 57 3.38 -31.44 9.60
N LYS A 58 2.24 -31.78 10.22
CA LYS A 58 0.92 -31.85 9.55
C LYS A 58 0.41 -30.48 9.04
N ASP A 59 0.70 -29.36 9.73
CA ASP A 59 0.25 -28.02 9.29
C ASP A 59 1.03 -27.49 8.06
N ARG A 60 2.23 -28.02 7.76
CA ARG A 60 3.04 -27.51 6.64
C ARG A 60 2.62 -28.13 5.30
N GLY A 61 2.36 -29.44 5.26
CA GLY A 61 1.84 -30.14 4.07
C GLY A 61 0.52 -29.54 3.61
N ASP A 62 -0.46 -29.42 4.51
CA ASP A 62 -1.77 -28.81 4.19
C ASP A 62 -1.65 -27.36 3.67
N ARG A 63 -0.68 -26.59 4.18
CA ARG A 63 -0.41 -25.23 3.67
C ARG A 63 0.20 -25.26 2.27
N ALA A 64 1.04 -26.24 1.97
CA ALA A 64 1.65 -26.41 0.66
C ALA A 64 0.60 -26.82 -0.37
N GLU A 65 -0.27 -27.77 -0.05
CA GLU A 65 -1.41 -28.18 -0.89
C GLU A 65 -2.35 -27.01 -1.17
N ARG A 66 -2.69 -26.22 -0.13
CA ARG A 66 -3.47 -24.97 -0.33
C ARG A 66 -2.74 -23.95 -1.20
N ALA A 67 -1.42 -23.84 -1.07
CA ALA A 67 -0.64 -22.93 -1.90
C ALA A 67 -0.63 -23.37 -3.36
N LEU A 68 -0.55 -24.69 -3.63
CA LEU A 68 -0.70 -25.25 -4.97
C LEU A 68 -2.10 -24.95 -5.52
N ALA A 69 -3.17 -25.22 -4.76
CA ALA A 69 -4.53 -24.93 -5.19
C ALA A 69 -4.75 -23.44 -5.50
N ASN A 70 -4.23 -22.54 -4.66
CA ASN A 70 -4.34 -21.10 -4.89
C ASN A 70 -3.54 -20.65 -6.12
N ALA A 71 -2.34 -21.19 -6.33
CA ALA A 71 -1.53 -20.90 -7.51
C ALA A 71 -2.21 -21.41 -8.79
N THR A 72 -2.73 -22.63 -8.79
CA THR A 72 -3.53 -23.16 -9.90
C THR A 72 -4.74 -22.26 -10.20
N ALA A 73 -5.48 -21.83 -9.17
CA ALA A 73 -6.64 -20.95 -9.35
C ALA A 73 -6.28 -19.53 -9.85
N ALA A 74 -5.07 -19.06 -9.53
CA ALA A 74 -4.56 -17.79 -10.04
C ALA A 74 -4.14 -17.87 -11.51
N MET A 75 -3.79 -19.07 -12.00
CA MET A 75 -3.26 -19.32 -13.36
C MET A 75 -4.29 -19.90 -14.36
N THR A 76 -5.49 -20.31 -13.93
CA THR A 76 -6.61 -20.74 -14.81
C THR A 76 -7.60 -19.59 -15.06
N PRO A 77 -8.69 -19.65 -15.84
CA PRO A 77 -9.70 -18.57 -15.93
C PRO A 77 -10.52 -18.33 -14.63
N ALA A 78 -10.95 -17.10 -14.35
CA ALA A 78 -11.82 -16.76 -13.20
C ALA A 78 -13.19 -16.25 -13.63
N LYS A 79 -14.11 -16.25 -12.67
CA LYS A 79 -15.35 -15.46 -12.77
C LYS A 79 -15.01 -13.97 -12.83
N THR A 80 -15.75 -13.24 -13.67
CA THR A 80 -15.71 -11.78 -13.79
C THR A 80 -15.75 -11.10 -12.42
N GLY A 81 -14.81 -10.20 -12.14
CA GLY A 81 -14.73 -9.42 -10.89
C GLY A 81 -13.90 -10.05 -9.76
N SER A 82 -13.28 -11.22 -9.95
CA SER A 82 -12.31 -11.77 -9.00
C SER A 82 -10.91 -11.22 -9.27
N HIS A 83 -10.35 -10.45 -8.34
CA HIS A 83 -8.95 -10.02 -8.41
C HIS A 83 -8.00 -11.22 -8.28
N ARG A 84 -6.94 -11.23 -9.08
CA ARG A 84 -5.91 -12.28 -9.12
C ARG A 84 -4.56 -11.69 -8.79
N ASP A 85 -3.81 -12.43 -7.99
CA ASP A 85 -2.44 -12.09 -7.63
C ASP A 85 -1.59 -13.34 -7.85
N ALA A 86 -1.27 -13.58 -9.13
CA ALA A 86 -0.55 -14.78 -9.57
C ALA A 86 0.89 -14.75 -9.05
N THR A 87 1.55 -13.59 -9.08
CA THR A 87 2.88 -13.37 -8.50
C THR A 87 2.95 -13.87 -7.05
N LEU A 88 2.01 -13.47 -6.18
CA LEU A 88 2.09 -13.84 -4.76
C LEU A 88 1.63 -15.26 -4.50
N ALA A 89 0.68 -15.77 -5.30
CA ALA A 89 0.26 -17.17 -5.24
C ALA A 89 1.40 -18.12 -5.63
N LEU A 90 2.07 -17.89 -6.77
CA LEU A 90 3.22 -18.67 -7.25
C LEU A 90 4.40 -18.56 -6.29
N ARG A 91 4.68 -17.36 -5.78
CA ARG A 91 5.70 -17.14 -4.75
C ARG A 91 5.38 -17.90 -3.46
N ARG A 92 4.11 -17.96 -3.02
CA ARG A 92 3.71 -18.73 -1.83
C ARG A 92 3.87 -20.23 -2.05
N LEU A 93 3.49 -20.73 -3.23
CA LEU A 93 3.71 -22.11 -3.65
C LEU A 93 5.20 -22.45 -3.61
N TRP A 94 6.04 -21.62 -4.21
CA TRP A 94 7.49 -21.82 -4.22
C TRP A 94 8.07 -21.96 -2.80
N LYS A 95 7.66 -21.09 -1.86
CA LYS A 95 8.11 -21.11 -0.46
C LYS A 95 7.74 -22.40 0.29
N LEU A 96 6.77 -23.16 -0.22
CA LEU A 96 6.22 -24.36 0.41
C LEU A 96 6.40 -25.62 -0.45
N ARG A 97 7.00 -25.51 -1.64
CA ARG A 97 7.11 -26.57 -2.64
C ARG A 97 7.76 -27.83 -2.08
N ASP A 98 8.76 -27.69 -1.22
CA ASP A 98 9.48 -28.80 -0.57
C ASP A 98 8.64 -29.59 0.44
N ALA A 99 7.43 -29.12 0.80
CA ALA A 99 6.47 -29.85 1.62
C ALA A 99 5.39 -30.58 0.81
N LEU A 100 5.39 -30.45 -0.52
CA LEU A 100 4.46 -31.14 -1.41
C LEU A 100 4.89 -32.59 -1.68
N SER A 101 3.93 -33.44 -2.03
CA SER A 101 4.19 -34.78 -2.58
C SER A 101 4.99 -34.68 -3.90
N PRO A 102 5.72 -35.72 -4.34
CA PRO A 102 6.42 -35.68 -5.62
C PRO A 102 5.52 -35.36 -6.82
N ALA A 103 4.28 -35.87 -6.83
CA ALA A 103 3.30 -35.57 -7.87
C ALA A 103 2.90 -34.09 -7.86
N ASP A 104 2.63 -33.53 -6.69
CA ASP A 104 2.27 -32.12 -6.52
C ASP A 104 3.46 -31.19 -6.80
N GLN A 105 4.70 -31.62 -6.53
CA GLN A 105 5.89 -30.88 -6.94
C GLN A 105 6.02 -30.81 -8.46
N ALA A 106 5.70 -31.90 -9.17
CA ALA A 106 5.66 -31.90 -10.63
C ALA A 106 4.55 -30.99 -11.17
N ALA A 107 3.38 -30.97 -10.52
CA ALA A 107 2.31 -30.01 -10.85
C ALA A 107 2.74 -28.56 -10.59
N ALA A 108 3.39 -28.29 -9.46
CA ALA A 108 3.94 -26.97 -9.12
C ALA A 108 5.01 -26.52 -10.14
N ASP A 109 5.85 -27.44 -10.62
CA ASP A 109 6.87 -27.15 -11.62
C ASP A 109 6.27 -26.76 -12.98
N LYS A 110 5.12 -27.33 -13.36
CA LYS A 110 4.38 -26.94 -14.56
C LYS A 110 3.82 -25.52 -14.46
N LEU A 111 3.36 -25.10 -13.29
CA LEU A 111 2.81 -23.75 -13.08
C LEU A 111 3.86 -22.64 -13.20
N VAL A 112 5.14 -22.97 -13.02
CA VAL A 112 6.25 -22.01 -13.13
C VAL A 112 7.13 -22.28 -14.35
N ALA A 113 6.68 -23.14 -15.27
CA ALA A 113 7.34 -23.32 -16.55
C ALA A 113 7.30 -22.01 -17.33
N ARG A 114 8.43 -21.62 -17.93
CA ARG A 114 8.50 -20.44 -18.79
C ARG A 114 7.56 -20.63 -19.98
N PRO A 115 6.80 -19.59 -20.39
CA PRO A 115 6.06 -19.62 -21.65
C PRO A 115 7.00 -19.95 -22.83
N ASP A 116 6.44 -20.59 -23.85
CA ASP A 116 7.15 -20.94 -25.08
C ASP A 116 6.65 -20.01 -26.19
N GLU A 117 7.52 -19.09 -26.62
CA GLU A 117 7.18 -18.08 -27.62
C GLU A 117 8.11 -18.21 -28.83
N PRO A 118 7.59 -18.05 -30.06
CA PRO A 118 8.36 -18.35 -31.27
C PRO A 118 9.41 -17.29 -31.62
N ASN A 119 9.31 -16.08 -31.08
CA ASN A 119 10.23 -14.98 -31.38
C ASN A 119 10.90 -14.44 -30.11
N VAL A 120 12.15 -13.99 -30.28
CA VAL A 120 12.92 -13.33 -29.21
C VAL A 120 13.53 -12.05 -29.75
N ILE A 121 13.43 -10.96 -28.99
CA ILE A 121 14.15 -9.71 -29.24
C ILE A 121 14.99 -9.33 -28.01
N GLU A 122 16.22 -8.92 -28.28
CA GLU A 122 17.24 -8.70 -27.28
C GLU A 122 17.49 -7.21 -27.07
N THR A 123 17.55 -6.76 -25.82
CA THR A 123 18.10 -5.44 -25.45
C THR A 123 19.46 -5.61 -24.78
N ALA A 124 20.07 -4.52 -24.29
CA ALA A 124 21.29 -4.62 -23.48
C ALA A 124 21.08 -5.48 -22.22
N THR A 125 19.86 -5.48 -21.64
CA THR A 125 19.59 -6.10 -20.34
C THR A 125 18.41 -7.07 -20.30
N LEU A 126 17.62 -7.15 -21.37
CA LEU A 126 16.39 -7.96 -21.44
C LEU A 126 16.45 -8.94 -22.61
N SER A 127 15.83 -10.10 -22.41
CA SER A 127 15.41 -11.03 -23.45
C SER A 127 13.88 -11.03 -23.48
N ILE A 128 13.29 -10.54 -24.56
CA ILE A 128 11.83 -10.36 -24.69
C ILE A 128 11.31 -11.40 -25.67
N HIS A 129 10.54 -12.35 -25.14
CA HIS A 129 9.95 -13.48 -25.84
C HIS A 129 8.51 -13.14 -26.23
N TYR A 130 8.09 -13.39 -27.46
CA TYR A 130 6.76 -12.98 -27.94
C TYR A 130 6.27 -13.76 -29.17
N ASN A 131 4.95 -13.77 -29.36
CA ASN A 131 4.30 -14.11 -30.61
C ASN A 131 3.75 -12.85 -31.28
N ALA A 132 4.32 -12.46 -32.43
CA ALA A 132 3.91 -11.27 -33.17
C ALA A 132 2.41 -11.27 -33.56
N ALA A 133 1.81 -12.45 -33.73
CA ALA A 133 0.40 -12.59 -34.09
C ALA A 133 -0.57 -12.34 -32.91
N GLU A 134 -0.05 -12.30 -31.68
CA GLU A 134 -0.85 -12.18 -30.44
C GLU A 134 -0.78 -10.77 -29.84
N LEU A 135 0.11 -9.90 -30.31
CA LEU A 135 0.32 -8.60 -29.69
C LEU A 135 -0.81 -7.61 -30.00
N GLY A 136 -1.38 -7.00 -28.96
CA GLY A 136 -2.32 -5.88 -29.05
C GLY A 136 -1.65 -4.50 -29.19
N TYR A 137 -0.32 -4.47 -29.29
CA TYR A 137 0.53 -3.28 -29.43
C TYR A 137 1.75 -3.60 -30.30
N SER A 138 2.50 -2.60 -30.76
CA SER A 138 3.69 -2.88 -31.56
C SER A 138 4.81 -3.47 -30.69
N ILE A 139 5.60 -4.40 -31.23
CA ILE A 139 6.77 -4.95 -30.53
C ILE A 139 7.78 -3.84 -30.16
N ASN A 140 7.90 -2.80 -30.99
CA ASN A 140 8.77 -1.66 -30.69
C ASN A 140 8.29 -0.88 -29.45
N ASP A 141 6.98 -0.68 -29.29
CA ASP A 141 6.42 -0.06 -28.08
C ASP A 141 6.73 -0.91 -26.86
N ALA A 142 6.57 -2.24 -26.95
CA ALA A 142 6.88 -3.14 -25.85
C ALA A 142 8.35 -3.11 -25.45
N VAL A 143 9.26 -3.16 -26.42
CA VAL A 143 10.71 -3.03 -26.17
C VAL A 143 11.01 -1.69 -25.51
N ASN A 144 10.44 -0.58 -26.00
CA ASN A 144 10.65 0.74 -25.45
C ASN A 144 10.16 0.85 -24.00
N VAL A 145 8.96 0.36 -23.71
CA VAL A 145 8.37 0.34 -22.37
C VAL A 145 9.22 -0.48 -21.40
N LEU A 146 9.53 -1.72 -21.76
CA LEU A 146 10.28 -2.64 -20.90
C LEU A 146 11.71 -2.14 -20.65
N ASN A 147 12.38 -1.62 -21.68
CA ASN A 147 13.70 -1.03 -21.54
C ASN A 147 13.66 0.22 -20.65
N THR A 148 12.67 1.10 -20.85
CA THR A 148 12.49 2.31 -20.02
C THR A 148 12.29 1.96 -18.55
N VAL A 149 11.43 0.99 -18.23
CA VAL A 149 11.20 0.52 -16.86
C VAL A 149 12.50 -0.04 -16.26
N SER A 150 13.16 -0.93 -16.99
CA SER A 150 14.41 -1.58 -16.57
C SER A 150 15.51 -0.57 -16.25
N GLU A 151 15.75 0.39 -17.15
CA GLU A 151 16.75 1.44 -16.97
C GLU A 151 16.37 2.43 -15.87
N THR A 152 15.10 2.86 -15.81
CA THR A 152 14.61 3.77 -14.77
C THR A 152 14.90 3.24 -13.37
N TYR A 153 14.72 1.93 -13.14
CA TYR A 153 14.97 1.32 -11.83
C TYR A 153 16.48 1.23 -11.54
N ALA A 154 17.26 0.81 -12.53
CA ALA A 154 18.72 0.71 -12.40
C ALA A 154 19.36 2.09 -12.12
N ASP A 155 18.98 3.11 -12.89
CA ASP A 155 19.46 4.49 -12.74
C ASP A 155 18.99 5.13 -11.43
N SER A 156 17.85 4.68 -10.91
CA SER A 156 17.38 5.06 -9.57
C SER A 156 18.08 4.28 -8.44
N GLY A 157 19.04 3.42 -8.76
CA GLY A 157 19.89 2.71 -7.82
C GLY A 157 19.27 1.43 -7.23
N TYR A 158 18.19 0.93 -7.83
CA TYR A 158 17.64 -0.40 -7.55
C TYR A 158 18.52 -1.49 -8.17
N LYS A 159 18.39 -2.73 -7.68
CA LYS A 159 19.09 -3.86 -8.28
C LYS A 159 18.33 -4.25 -9.54
N ARG A 160 19.06 -4.66 -10.58
CA ARG A 160 18.45 -5.47 -11.64
C ARG A 160 18.06 -6.84 -11.10
N PRO A 161 17.10 -7.53 -11.73
CA PRO A 161 16.83 -8.94 -11.46
C PRO A 161 18.12 -9.77 -11.50
N LEU A 162 18.20 -10.82 -10.66
CA LEU A 162 19.40 -11.66 -10.64
C LEU A 162 19.48 -12.48 -11.93
N PRO A 163 20.68 -12.70 -12.50
CA PRO A 163 20.84 -13.54 -13.67
C PRO A 163 20.55 -15.01 -13.33
N ASP A 164 20.01 -15.73 -14.31
CA ASP A 164 19.57 -17.13 -14.20
C ASP A 164 20.49 -18.11 -14.94
N GLY A 165 21.50 -17.61 -15.65
CA GLY A 165 22.47 -18.41 -16.40
C GLY A 165 22.21 -18.32 -17.89
N ASN A 166 21.77 -19.41 -18.51
CA ASN A 166 21.37 -19.48 -19.92
C ASN A 166 19.90 -19.88 -20.07
N LEU A 167 19.11 -19.84 -18.99
CA LEU A 167 17.69 -20.14 -19.07
C LEU A 167 17.02 -19.03 -19.87
N GLY A 168 16.04 -19.36 -20.71
CA GLY A 168 15.48 -18.36 -21.64
C GLY A 168 16.44 -17.90 -22.75
N GLY A 169 17.60 -18.57 -22.89
CA GLY A 169 18.53 -18.40 -24.01
C GLY A 169 19.81 -17.65 -23.66
N ASN A 170 19.82 -16.80 -22.64
CA ASN A 170 21.01 -16.08 -22.19
C ASN A 170 20.89 -15.67 -20.70
N SER A 171 21.75 -14.76 -20.22
CA SER A 171 21.79 -14.34 -18.81
C SER A 171 21.03 -13.05 -18.49
N LYS A 172 20.28 -12.51 -19.46
CA LYS A 172 19.49 -11.29 -19.31
C LYS A 172 18.18 -11.62 -18.60
N THR A 173 17.43 -10.59 -18.22
CA THR A 173 16.10 -10.81 -17.62
C THR A 173 15.11 -11.19 -18.71
N ASP A 174 14.46 -12.34 -18.56
CA ASP A 174 13.40 -12.78 -19.47
C ASP A 174 12.05 -12.12 -19.16
N ILE A 175 11.44 -11.58 -20.21
CA ILE A 175 10.06 -11.10 -20.22
C ILE A 175 9.31 -11.82 -21.34
N TYR A 176 8.20 -12.47 -21.01
CA TYR A 176 7.34 -13.17 -21.96
C TYR A 176 6.09 -12.31 -22.22
N LEU A 177 5.85 -11.95 -23.47
CA LEU A 177 4.61 -11.31 -23.93
C LEU A 177 3.73 -12.41 -24.51
N THR A 178 2.75 -12.86 -23.73
CA THR A 178 1.98 -14.08 -24.01
C THR A 178 0.53 -13.88 -23.63
N ASN A 179 -0.40 -14.51 -24.33
CA ASN A 179 -1.82 -14.44 -23.97
C ASN A 179 -2.07 -15.10 -22.61
N LEU A 180 -2.46 -14.30 -21.61
CA LEU A 180 -2.77 -14.79 -20.28
C LEU A 180 -4.27 -15.08 -20.16
N GLN A 181 -4.62 -15.73 -19.05
CA GLN A 181 -6.03 -16.01 -18.77
C GLN A 181 -6.79 -14.70 -18.51
N PRO A 182 -8.07 -14.61 -18.94
CA PRO A 182 -8.85 -13.38 -18.78
C PRO A 182 -8.76 -12.78 -17.37
N GLY A 183 -8.47 -11.48 -17.31
CA GLY A 183 -8.36 -10.70 -16.07
C GLY A 183 -7.00 -10.81 -15.35
N LEU A 184 -6.00 -11.46 -15.93
CA LEU A 184 -4.61 -11.44 -15.44
C LEU A 184 -3.76 -10.50 -16.30
N TYR A 185 -3.30 -9.38 -15.74
CA TYR A 185 -2.44 -8.42 -16.46
C TYR A 185 -1.03 -8.98 -16.71
N GLY A 186 -0.48 -9.65 -15.70
CA GLY A 186 0.88 -10.17 -15.72
C GLY A 186 1.20 -10.94 -14.45
N TYR A 187 2.38 -11.53 -14.41
CA TYR A 187 2.97 -12.10 -13.21
C TYR A 187 4.49 -12.18 -13.30
N CYS A 188 5.16 -12.18 -12.16
CA CYS A 188 6.56 -12.58 -12.05
C CYS A 188 6.73 -13.78 -11.13
N THR A 189 7.61 -14.68 -11.52
CA THR A 189 7.89 -15.89 -10.75
C THR A 189 9.34 -16.33 -10.94
N THR A 190 9.69 -17.47 -10.34
CA THR A 190 11.02 -18.06 -10.43
C THR A 190 10.91 -19.56 -10.65
N ASP A 191 11.70 -20.06 -11.59
CA ASP A 191 11.93 -21.49 -11.82
C ASP A 191 13.13 -22.04 -11.02
N GLN A 192 13.79 -21.18 -10.22
CA GLN A 192 14.86 -21.56 -9.30
C GLN A 192 14.36 -22.60 -8.30
N LYS A 193 14.87 -23.84 -8.31
CA LYS A 193 14.33 -24.90 -7.42
C LYS A 193 14.58 -24.69 -5.92
N ARG A 194 15.64 -23.96 -5.56
CA ARG A 194 16.03 -23.69 -4.16
C ARG A 194 16.95 -22.48 -4.06
N PHE A 195 17.00 -21.85 -2.89
CA PHE A 195 17.96 -20.78 -2.62
C PHE A 195 19.42 -21.22 -2.84
N LYS A 196 20.23 -20.32 -3.39
CA LYS A 196 21.69 -20.50 -3.51
C LYS A 196 22.37 -20.05 -2.22
N GLY A 197 22.93 -21.01 -1.48
CA GLY A 197 23.66 -20.74 -0.23
C GLY A 197 22.81 -20.00 0.81
N ARG A 198 23.34 -18.89 1.35
CA ARG A 198 22.65 -18.06 2.36
C ARG A 198 21.76 -16.97 1.75
N SER A 199 21.88 -16.71 0.45
CA SER A 199 21.08 -15.69 -0.23
C SER A 199 19.62 -16.08 -0.21
N ARG A 200 18.74 -15.13 0.12
CA ARG A 200 17.30 -15.29 -0.12
C ARG A 200 16.79 -14.45 -1.29
N GLY A 201 17.69 -13.92 -2.11
CA GLY A 201 17.34 -13.42 -3.44
C GLY A 201 17.25 -14.57 -4.45
N VAL A 202 16.38 -14.42 -5.44
CA VAL A 202 16.22 -15.38 -6.55
C VAL A 202 16.29 -14.65 -7.89
N TRP A 203 16.66 -15.36 -8.95
CA TRP A 203 16.37 -14.88 -10.30
C TRP A 203 14.90 -15.06 -10.60
N SER A 204 14.40 -14.36 -11.61
CA SER A 204 12.99 -14.37 -11.97
C SER A 204 12.82 -14.03 -13.43
N TYR A 205 11.73 -14.51 -14.00
CA TYR A 205 11.17 -14.02 -15.25
C TYR A 205 9.78 -13.44 -14.97
N CYS A 206 9.27 -12.66 -15.91
CA CYS A 206 7.91 -12.15 -15.86
C CYS A 206 7.17 -12.48 -17.15
N ALA A 207 5.87 -12.71 -17.05
CA ALA A 207 4.98 -12.79 -18.19
C ALA A 207 3.96 -11.65 -18.11
N ILE A 208 3.67 -11.03 -19.24
CA ILE A 208 2.75 -9.91 -19.39
C ILE A 208 1.78 -10.27 -20.50
N ASP A 209 0.50 -9.94 -20.30
CA ASP A 209 -0.55 -10.22 -21.26
C ASP A 209 -0.26 -9.56 -22.63
N ALA A 210 -0.37 -10.34 -23.70
CA ALA A 210 0.08 -9.93 -25.03
C ALA A 210 -0.83 -8.86 -25.68
N ASP A 211 -2.12 -8.83 -25.36
CA ASP A 211 -3.08 -7.94 -26.02
C ASP A 211 -3.91 -7.07 -25.07
N PHE A 212 -3.96 -7.41 -23.79
CA PHE A 212 -4.84 -6.81 -22.80
C PHE A 212 -6.31 -6.77 -23.24
N ALA A 213 -6.78 -7.82 -23.92
CA ALA A 213 -8.18 -7.96 -24.27
C ALA A 213 -9.07 -8.01 -23.01
N GLY A 214 -10.08 -7.13 -22.96
CA GLY A 214 -11.05 -7.07 -21.86
C GLY A 214 -10.61 -6.23 -20.65
N PHE A 215 -9.47 -5.54 -20.73
CA PHE A 215 -9.03 -4.58 -19.72
C PHE A 215 -9.52 -3.15 -20.02
N PRO A 216 -9.66 -2.28 -19.00
CA PRO A 216 -10.36 -1.01 -19.12
C PRO A 216 -9.58 0.09 -19.86
N ARG A 217 -8.26 -0.05 -20.05
CA ARG A 217 -7.40 0.93 -20.73
C ARG A 217 -6.94 0.44 -22.09
N THR A 218 -6.25 1.30 -22.84
CA THR A 218 -5.61 0.87 -24.09
C THR A 218 -4.54 -0.20 -23.82
N PRO A 219 -4.27 -1.10 -24.77
CA PRO A 219 -3.22 -2.11 -24.61
C PRO A 219 -1.86 -1.55 -24.23
N LEU A 220 -1.48 -0.40 -24.79
CA LEU A 220 -0.20 0.26 -24.47
C LEU A 220 -0.17 0.81 -23.04
N GLU A 221 -1.24 1.46 -22.57
CA GLU A 221 -1.30 1.97 -21.20
C GLU A 221 -1.28 0.82 -20.18
N ASN A 222 -1.99 -0.28 -20.46
CA ASN A 222 -1.96 -1.48 -19.63
C ASN A 222 -0.55 -2.11 -19.62
N LEU A 223 0.13 -2.19 -20.77
CA LEU A 223 1.52 -2.65 -20.86
C LEU A 223 2.45 -1.79 -20.01
N GLN A 224 2.31 -0.46 -20.07
CA GLN A 224 3.14 0.47 -19.31
C GLN A 224 3.06 0.25 -17.80
N VAL A 225 1.84 0.25 -17.23
CA VAL A 225 1.67 0.06 -15.78
C VAL A 225 2.01 -1.37 -15.35
N THR A 226 1.64 -2.37 -16.15
CA THR A 226 1.94 -3.78 -15.83
C THR A 226 3.44 -4.04 -15.87
N ALA A 227 4.15 -3.53 -16.89
CA ALA A 227 5.60 -3.65 -16.96
C ALA A 227 6.27 -2.99 -15.76
N ALA A 228 5.82 -1.79 -15.35
CA ALA A 228 6.32 -1.14 -14.16
C ALA A 228 6.09 -1.99 -12.90
N HIS A 229 4.88 -2.53 -12.71
CA HIS A 229 4.49 -3.35 -11.57
C HIS A 229 5.29 -4.66 -11.48
N GLU A 230 5.22 -5.46 -12.54
CA GLU A 230 5.78 -6.81 -12.58
C GLU A 230 7.32 -6.75 -12.56
N TYR A 231 7.94 -5.90 -13.38
CA TYR A 231 9.40 -5.78 -13.34
C TYR A 231 9.91 -5.30 -11.97
N PHE A 232 9.09 -4.56 -11.20
CA PHE A 232 9.43 -4.20 -9.83
C PHE A 232 9.39 -5.41 -8.88
N HIS A 233 8.50 -6.38 -9.09
CA HIS A 233 8.56 -7.67 -8.38
C HIS A 233 9.86 -8.43 -8.67
N ALA A 234 10.28 -8.54 -9.94
CA ALA A 234 11.56 -9.14 -10.29
C ALA A 234 12.74 -8.43 -9.59
N THR A 235 12.69 -7.09 -9.56
CA THR A 235 13.64 -6.25 -8.82
C THR A 235 13.62 -6.54 -7.31
N GLN A 236 12.44 -6.64 -6.68
CA GLN A 236 12.27 -6.96 -5.26
C GLN A 236 12.80 -8.36 -4.93
N PHE A 237 12.56 -9.34 -5.80
CA PHE A 237 13.03 -10.72 -5.65
C PHE A 237 14.56 -10.82 -5.65
N ALA A 238 15.25 -9.91 -6.32
CA ALA A 238 16.72 -9.79 -6.26
C ALA A 238 17.25 -9.29 -4.90
N TYR A 239 16.41 -8.65 -4.07
CA TYR A 239 16.76 -8.25 -2.70
C TYR A 239 16.36 -9.31 -1.68
N SER A 240 15.11 -9.77 -1.74
CA SER A 240 14.60 -10.82 -0.87
C SER A 240 13.30 -11.41 -1.39
N PHE A 241 13.30 -12.71 -1.64
CA PHE A 241 12.09 -13.47 -1.89
C PHE A 241 11.22 -13.65 -0.64
N TYR A 242 11.64 -13.17 0.54
CA TYR A 242 10.84 -13.17 1.78
C TYR A 242 10.35 -11.78 2.21
N MET A 243 10.43 -10.78 1.32
CA MET A 243 9.81 -9.48 1.58
C MET A 243 8.32 -9.63 1.90
N ASP A 244 7.80 -8.78 2.77
CA ASP A 244 6.42 -8.88 3.26
C ASP A 244 5.41 -8.62 2.15
N ASP A 245 4.43 -9.51 2.02
CA ASP A 245 3.48 -9.57 0.90
C ASP A 245 2.75 -8.22 0.68
N TRP A 246 2.30 -7.55 1.75
CA TRP A 246 1.65 -6.23 1.61
C TRP A 246 2.58 -5.15 1.03
N PHE A 247 3.87 -5.21 1.34
CA PHE A 247 4.84 -4.20 0.92
C PHE A 247 5.33 -4.46 -0.50
N LEU A 248 5.39 -5.73 -0.94
CA LEU A 248 5.61 -6.10 -2.34
C LEU A 248 4.56 -5.42 -3.22
N GLU A 249 3.27 -5.71 -2.98
CA GLU A 249 2.16 -5.13 -3.76
C GLU A 249 2.06 -3.61 -3.62
N ALA A 250 2.10 -3.08 -2.39
CA ALA A 250 1.94 -1.65 -2.19
C ALA A 250 3.04 -0.82 -2.87
N SER A 251 4.27 -1.35 -2.94
CA SER A 251 5.37 -0.66 -3.60
C SER A 251 5.43 -0.91 -5.11
N ALA A 252 4.89 -2.02 -5.61
CA ALA A 252 4.67 -2.23 -7.06
C ALA A 252 3.56 -1.30 -7.60
N ALA A 253 2.43 -1.21 -6.90
CA ALA A 253 1.35 -0.25 -7.23
C ALA A 253 1.75 1.23 -7.05
N TRP A 254 2.73 1.51 -6.19
CA TRP A 254 3.29 2.85 -6.03
C TRP A 254 4.19 3.24 -7.21
N VAL A 255 5.00 2.30 -7.72
CA VAL A 255 5.98 2.63 -8.77
C VAL A 255 5.33 2.80 -10.14
N GLU A 256 4.18 2.17 -10.39
CA GLU A 256 3.36 2.42 -11.60
C GLU A 256 3.18 3.91 -11.88
N ASP A 257 2.80 4.67 -10.86
CA ASP A 257 2.48 6.09 -10.95
C ASP A 257 3.71 7.00 -10.79
N GLU A 258 4.82 6.48 -10.25
CA GLU A 258 6.11 7.20 -10.31
C GLU A 258 6.74 7.15 -11.70
N VAL A 259 6.55 6.04 -12.43
CA VAL A 259 7.09 5.87 -13.79
C VAL A 259 6.13 6.44 -14.84
N TYR A 260 4.83 6.24 -14.69
CA TYR A 260 3.80 6.65 -15.65
C TYR A 260 2.68 7.49 -14.99
N PRO A 261 2.99 8.70 -14.47
CA PRO A 261 2.05 9.53 -13.70
C PRO A 261 0.82 10.03 -14.49
N SER A 262 0.82 9.93 -15.81
CA SER A 262 -0.33 10.35 -16.63
C SER A 262 -1.43 9.29 -16.70
N ILE A 263 -1.10 8.01 -16.47
CA ILE A 263 -2.04 6.90 -16.67
C ILE A 263 -3.00 6.78 -15.49
N ASN A 264 -2.51 7.00 -14.27
CA ASN A 264 -3.32 7.01 -13.05
C ASN A 264 -4.10 5.69 -12.83
N ASP A 265 -3.51 4.55 -13.17
CA ASP A 265 -4.18 3.24 -13.02
C ASP A 265 -4.47 2.89 -11.57
N ASN A 266 -3.48 3.08 -10.72
CA ASN A 266 -3.55 2.78 -9.29
C ASN A 266 -4.64 3.56 -8.51
N LEU A 267 -5.24 4.61 -9.08
CA LEU A 267 -6.40 5.30 -8.49
C LEU A 267 -7.58 4.37 -8.25
N GLN A 268 -7.73 3.33 -9.07
CA GLN A 268 -8.79 2.33 -8.91
C GLN A 268 -8.73 1.66 -7.52
N TYR A 269 -7.54 1.56 -6.94
CA TYR A 269 -7.34 0.94 -5.63
C TYR A 269 -7.73 1.85 -4.45
N LEU A 270 -7.96 3.16 -4.67
CA LEU A 270 -8.35 4.07 -3.60
C LEU A 270 -9.68 3.68 -2.95
N ALA A 271 -10.57 3.00 -3.68
CA ALA A 271 -11.83 2.47 -3.17
C ALA A 271 -11.63 1.44 -2.03
N ASP A 272 -10.54 0.66 -2.06
CA ASP A 272 -10.13 -0.26 -1.00
C ASP A 272 -8.75 0.14 -0.48
N SER A 273 -8.67 1.23 0.28
CA SER A 273 -7.39 1.78 0.74
C SER A 273 -7.46 2.21 2.20
N PRO A 274 -6.32 2.56 2.83
CA PRO A 274 -6.35 3.12 4.19
C PRO A 274 -7.08 4.48 4.27
N ILE A 275 -7.38 5.13 3.15
CA ILE A 275 -8.25 6.31 3.09
C ILE A 275 -9.69 5.89 3.39
N THR A 276 -10.26 4.99 2.60
CA THR A 276 -11.67 4.59 2.68
C THR A 276 -11.96 3.59 3.80
N LYS A 277 -10.96 2.76 4.16
CA LYS A 277 -11.06 1.73 5.21
C LYS A 277 -10.01 1.94 6.31
N PRO A 278 -10.05 3.06 7.06
CA PRO A 278 -9.00 3.43 8.02
C PRO A 278 -8.89 2.52 9.25
N ARG A 279 -9.87 1.62 9.43
CA ARG A 279 -9.89 0.58 10.49
C ARG A 279 -9.34 -0.76 10.03
N ARG A 280 -8.88 -0.86 8.78
CA ARG A 280 -8.11 -1.99 8.28
C ARG A 280 -6.62 -1.65 8.38
N SER A 281 -5.86 -2.57 8.96
CA SER A 281 -4.43 -2.37 9.15
C SER A 281 -3.67 -2.34 7.82
N ILE A 282 -2.76 -1.37 7.64
CA ILE A 282 -2.06 -1.18 6.36
C ILE A 282 -1.17 -2.35 5.95
N ASP A 283 -0.73 -3.16 6.91
CA ASP A 283 0.17 -4.29 6.66
C ASP A 283 -0.56 -5.65 6.63
N LYS A 284 -1.90 -5.63 6.56
CA LYS A 284 -2.72 -6.83 6.45
C LYS A 284 -3.00 -7.18 4.99
N PHE A 285 -2.28 -8.17 4.50
CA PHE A 285 -2.46 -8.73 3.16
C PHE A 285 -3.82 -9.43 2.99
N GLY A 286 -4.43 -9.28 1.81
CA GLY A 286 -5.60 -10.06 1.36
C GLY A 286 -6.66 -9.24 0.64
N GLY A 287 -7.21 -9.76 -0.46
CA GLY A 287 -8.08 -8.97 -1.34
C GLY A 287 -7.27 -7.93 -2.11
N VAL A 288 -7.83 -6.75 -2.38
CA VAL A 288 -7.18 -5.69 -3.17
C VAL A 288 -6.59 -4.55 -2.33
N PHE A 289 -6.78 -4.58 -1.01
CA PHE A 289 -6.42 -3.46 -0.15
C PHE A 289 -4.93 -3.13 -0.12
N GLN A 290 -4.06 -4.14 -0.25
CA GLN A 290 -2.61 -3.93 -0.24
C GLN A 290 -2.13 -3.09 -1.44
N TYR A 291 -2.80 -3.20 -2.60
CA TYR A 291 -2.56 -2.30 -3.73
C TYR A 291 -2.90 -0.88 -3.30
N GLY A 292 -4.08 -0.66 -2.72
CA GLY A 292 -4.53 0.64 -2.23
C GLY A 292 -3.65 1.26 -1.14
N VAL A 293 -2.73 0.51 -0.51
CA VAL A 293 -1.74 1.06 0.45
C VAL A 293 -0.66 1.89 -0.26
N TRP A 294 -0.54 1.81 -1.59
CA TRP A 294 0.39 2.65 -2.38
C TRP A 294 0.29 4.13 -2.01
N ASN A 295 -0.92 4.63 -1.72
CA ASN A 295 -1.12 6.05 -1.40
C ASN A 295 -0.44 6.48 -0.07
N TYR A 296 -0.19 5.54 0.85
CA TYR A 296 0.67 5.80 2.00
C TYR A 296 2.13 6.01 1.57
N LEU A 297 2.62 5.22 0.60
CA LEU A 297 3.96 5.39 0.06
C LEU A 297 4.08 6.70 -0.72
N ARG A 298 3.10 7.05 -1.58
CA ARG A 298 2.96 8.37 -2.24
C ARG A 298 3.02 9.51 -1.23
N TYR A 299 2.23 9.45 -0.16
CA TYR A 299 2.30 10.46 0.91
C TYR A 299 3.72 10.58 1.49
N LEU A 300 4.38 9.46 1.78
CA LEU A 300 5.74 9.50 2.31
C LEU A 300 6.74 10.07 1.30
N THR A 301 6.66 9.72 0.01
CA THR A 301 7.63 10.15 -1.00
C THR A 301 7.45 11.60 -1.41
N GLU A 302 6.22 12.14 -1.38
CA GLU A 302 5.97 13.58 -1.51
C GLU A 302 6.59 14.38 -0.35
N HIS A 303 6.53 13.86 0.87
CA HIS A 303 7.07 14.52 2.06
C HIS A 303 8.59 14.33 2.24
N TYR A 304 9.16 13.31 1.61
CA TYR A 304 10.59 13.00 1.62
C TYR A 304 11.13 12.80 0.20
N PRO A 305 11.16 13.86 -0.63
CA PRO A 305 11.28 13.77 -2.10
C PRO A 305 12.72 13.60 -2.62
N ALA A 306 13.68 13.37 -1.73
CA ALA A 306 15.05 13.09 -2.12
C ALA A 306 15.07 11.86 -3.03
N ARG A 307 15.70 11.98 -4.20
CA ARG A 307 15.67 10.99 -5.28
C ARG A 307 17.06 10.70 -5.83
N THR A 308 17.20 9.51 -6.36
CA THR A 308 18.29 9.06 -7.22
C THR A 308 17.63 8.66 -8.52
N GLY A 309 18.13 9.13 -9.67
CA GLY A 309 17.42 8.95 -10.94
C GLY A 309 16.00 9.53 -10.89
N ALA A 310 15.04 8.79 -11.44
CA ALA A 310 13.64 9.21 -11.47
C ALA A 310 12.90 8.93 -10.15
N LEU A 311 13.31 7.90 -9.39
CA LEU A 311 12.52 7.41 -8.25
C LEU A 311 12.95 7.95 -6.87
N PRO A 312 12.00 8.17 -5.94
CA PRO A 312 12.30 8.57 -4.56
C PRO A 312 13.17 7.56 -3.78
N ASP A 313 14.20 8.06 -3.11
CA ASP A 313 15.16 7.25 -2.35
C ASP A 313 14.54 6.49 -1.17
N LEU A 314 13.43 6.99 -0.63
CA LEU A 314 12.88 6.50 0.63
C LEU A 314 12.50 5.02 0.53
N ILE A 315 11.84 4.63 -0.57
CA ILE A 315 11.43 3.25 -0.82
C ILE A 315 12.63 2.38 -1.10
N LEU A 316 13.61 2.86 -1.88
CA LEU A 316 14.90 2.17 -2.08
C LEU A 316 15.62 1.89 -0.76
N LYS A 317 15.66 2.87 0.17
CA LYS A 317 16.28 2.71 1.50
C LYS A 317 15.53 1.65 2.34
N ALA A 318 14.20 1.56 2.22
CA ALA A 318 13.41 0.53 2.88
C ALA A 318 13.68 -0.86 2.26
N ILE A 319 13.70 -0.99 0.94
CA ILE A 319 14.00 -2.26 0.25
C ILE A 319 15.43 -2.73 0.56
N LYS A 320 16.43 -1.86 0.50
CA LYS A 320 17.83 -2.18 0.88
C LYS A 320 17.96 -2.63 2.34
N ALA A 321 17.11 -2.15 3.24
CA ALA A 321 17.11 -2.62 4.64
C ALA A 321 16.55 -4.04 4.81
N GLN A 322 15.85 -4.56 3.80
CA GLN A 322 15.32 -5.92 3.73
C GLN A 322 16.20 -6.84 2.87
N ASP A 323 17.34 -6.36 2.36
CA ASP A 323 18.24 -7.17 1.54
C ASP A 323 18.78 -8.37 2.32
N THR A 324 18.52 -9.57 1.80
CA THR A 324 18.89 -10.86 2.39
C THR A 324 19.86 -11.65 1.53
N THR A 325 20.43 -11.03 0.49
CA THR A 325 21.39 -11.69 -0.41
C THR A 325 22.69 -12.10 0.29
N LYS A 326 23.08 -11.39 1.35
CA LYS A 326 24.22 -11.73 2.21
C LYS A 326 23.85 -12.54 3.46
N GLY A 327 22.60 -13.02 3.55
CA GLY A 327 22.08 -13.82 4.67
C GLY A 327 20.92 -13.16 5.43
N ALA A 328 19.98 -13.97 5.90
CA ALA A 328 18.71 -13.52 6.49
C ALA A 328 18.83 -12.88 7.89
N ASN A 329 19.92 -13.14 8.62
CA ASN A 329 20.06 -12.75 10.04
C ASN A 329 20.15 -11.23 10.28
N ARG A 330 20.21 -10.42 9.21
CA ARG A 330 20.35 -8.95 9.29
C ARG A 330 19.15 -8.18 8.74
N ALA A 331 18.24 -8.84 8.03
CA ALA A 331 17.10 -8.16 7.43
C ALA A 331 16.02 -7.89 8.48
N VAL A 332 15.47 -6.68 8.42
CA VAL A 332 14.33 -6.27 9.23
C VAL A 332 13.04 -6.47 8.44
N ASN A 333 11.89 -6.55 9.11
CA ASN A 333 10.61 -6.60 8.38
C ASN A 333 10.25 -5.24 7.76
N SER A 334 9.26 -5.21 6.86
CA SER A 334 8.84 -4.01 6.11
C SER A 334 8.53 -2.80 7.02
N LEU A 335 7.82 -2.98 8.13
CA LEU A 335 7.53 -1.91 9.09
C LEU A 335 8.80 -1.32 9.71
N GLN A 336 9.73 -2.19 10.11
CA GLN A 336 11.02 -1.78 10.64
C GLN A 336 11.90 -1.13 9.56
N ALA A 337 11.81 -1.60 8.32
CA ALA A 337 12.53 -1.08 7.16
C ALA A 337 12.10 0.35 6.82
N ILE A 338 10.79 0.59 6.69
CA ILE A 338 10.23 1.93 6.47
C ILE A 338 10.60 2.86 7.63
N ASN A 339 10.48 2.38 8.88
CA ASN A 339 10.87 3.18 10.04
C ASN A 339 12.37 3.52 10.05
N LYS A 340 13.24 2.60 9.62
CA LYS A 340 14.68 2.86 9.48
C LYS A 340 14.97 3.86 8.37
N ALA A 341 14.30 3.74 7.23
CA ALA A 341 14.43 4.67 6.11
C ALA A 341 14.01 6.09 6.53
N LEU A 342 12.87 6.24 7.20
CA LEU A 342 12.36 7.52 7.71
C LEU A 342 13.26 8.16 8.78
N LYS A 343 13.86 7.36 9.67
CA LYS A 343 14.85 7.87 10.64
C LYS A 343 16.06 8.47 9.94
N LYS A 344 16.52 7.83 8.85
CA LYS A 344 17.67 8.30 8.07
C LYS A 344 17.32 9.51 7.20
N ALA A 345 16.18 9.49 6.52
CA ALA A 345 15.78 10.52 5.57
C ALA A 345 15.28 11.80 6.24
N GLY A 346 14.48 11.68 7.29
CA GLY A 346 13.74 12.80 7.87
C GLY A 346 13.86 12.97 9.38
N LYS A 347 14.71 12.17 10.06
CA LYS A 347 14.81 12.11 11.53
C LYS A 347 13.44 11.90 12.22
N THR A 348 12.50 11.26 11.52
CA THR A 348 11.15 10.95 12.01
C THR A 348 10.99 9.43 12.22
N THR A 349 9.78 8.99 12.56
CA THR A 349 9.44 7.57 12.70
C THR A 349 8.22 7.23 11.86
N MET A 350 8.10 5.96 11.47
CA MET A 350 6.89 5.47 10.79
C MET A 350 5.64 5.72 11.66
N ALA A 351 5.74 5.58 12.98
CA ALA A 351 4.61 5.83 13.87
C ALA A 351 4.13 7.30 13.84
N GLU A 352 5.05 8.26 13.66
CA GLU A 352 4.72 9.67 13.52
C GLU A 352 4.11 9.96 12.15
N GLN A 353 4.76 9.49 11.08
CA GLN A 353 4.28 9.72 9.72
C GLN A 353 2.95 9.02 9.43
N PHE A 354 2.74 7.81 9.95
CA PHE A 354 1.45 7.13 9.85
C PHE A 354 0.33 7.92 10.54
N ALA A 355 0.64 8.63 11.63
CA ALA A 355 -0.35 9.46 12.32
C ALA A 355 -0.68 10.75 11.55
N LEU A 356 0.33 11.38 10.93
CA LEU A 356 0.13 12.55 10.07
C LEU A 356 -0.64 12.17 8.79
N TYR A 357 -0.22 11.11 8.11
CA TYR A 357 -0.95 10.50 6.99
C TYR A 357 -2.41 10.22 7.35
N SER A 358 -2.67 9.54 8.48
CA SER A 358 -4.03 9.21 8.93
C SER A 358 -4.93 10.44 9.13
N ALA A 359 -4.36 11.62 9.38
CA ALA A 359 -5.07 12.88 9.50
C ALA A 359 -5.17 13.60 8.14
N ALA A 360 -4.11 13.57 7.33
CA ALA A 360 -4.07 14.13 5.98
C ALA A 360 -5.17 13.53 5.09
N THR A 361 -5.42 12.22 5.19
CA THR A 361 -6.43 11.52 4.39
C THR A 361 -7.88 11.97 4.62
N ARG A 362 -8.14 12.88 5.57
CA ARG A 362 -9.44 13.57 5.72
C ARG A 362 -9.69 14.65 4.67
N SER A 363 -8.62 15.25 4.15
CA SER A 363 -8.69 16.31 3.14
C SER A 363 -7.67 16.08 2.02
N PRO A 364 -7.73 14.95 1.28
CA PRO A 364 -6.70 14.62 0.29
C PRO A 364 -6.52 15.68 -0.80
N ALA A 365 -7.60 16.37 -1.18
CA ALA A 365 -7.56 17.50 -2.10
C ALA A 365 -6.61 18.65 -1.66
N GLN A 366 -6.26 18.73 -0.37
CA GLN A 366 -5.35 19.73 0.18
C GLN A 366 -3.99 19.14 0.57
N THR A 367 -3.83 17.81 0.62
CA THR A 367 -2.67 17.16 1.26
C THR A 367 -1.92 16.18 0.37
N PHE A 368 -2.43 15.85 -0.81
CA PHE A 368 -1.74 15.11 -1.86
C PHE A 368 -1.59 16.03 -3.06
N ALA A 369 -0.44 16.00 -3.74
CA ALA A 369 -0.16 16.92 -4.84
C ALA A 369 -1.21 16.80 -5.97
N GLU A 370 -1.64 15.57 -6.23
CA GLU A 370 -2.62 15.21 -7.26
C GLU A 370 -4.05 15.07 -6.71
N GLY A 371 -4.24 15.16 -5.39
CA GLY A 371 -5.48 14.74 -4.74
C GLY A 371 -6.72 15.53 -5.14
N ALA A 372 -6.58 16.83 -5.44
CA ALA A 372 -7.69 17.66 -5.91
C ALA A 372 -8.02 17.39 -7.38
N ALA A 373 -6.98 17.33 -8.22
CA ALA A 373 -7.12 17.14 -9.66
C ALA A 373 -7.69 15.76 -10.01
N LEU A 374 -7.31 14.73 -9.25
CA LEU A 374 -7.68 13.34 -9.48
C LEU A 374 -8.84 12.86 -8.58
N GLY A 375 -9.47 13.76 -7.81
CA GLY A 375 -10.68 13.45 -7.06
C GLY A 375 -10.51 12.38 -5.96
N TYR A 376 -9.44 12.46 -5.17
CA TYR A 376 -9.17 11.47 -4.12
C TYR A 376 -10.32 11.39 -3.11
N PRO A 377 -10.75 10.18 -2.70
CA PRO A 377 -11.81 10.05 -1.72
C PRO A 377 -11.36 10.62 -0.37
N ALA A 378 -12.29 11.13 0.45
CA ALA A 378 -11.96 11.55 1.81
C ALA A 378 -12.21 10.42 2.81
N LYS A 379 -11.29 10.22 3.75
CA LYS A 379 -11.44 9.24 4.84
C LYS A 379 -12.72 9.50 5.65
N PRO A 380 -13.57 8.51 5.95
CA PRO A 380 -14.80 8.75 6.71
C PRO A 380 -14.54 9.20 8.16
N LEU A 381 -15.42 10.07 8.67
CA LEU A 381 -15.48 10.39 10.10
C LEU A 381 -16.07 9.21 10.88
N ARG A 382 -15.53 8.95 12.08
CA ARG A 382 -16.13 7.98 13.02
C ARG A 382 -17.30 8.59 13.80
N GLY A 383 -17.30 9.91 13.97
CA GLY A 383 -18.39 10.65 14.58
C GLY A 383 -18.09 12.16 14.62
N GLY A 384 -19.13 12.96 14.74
CA GLY A 384 -19.03 14.42 14.78
C GLY A 384 -19.99 15.02 15.81
N ILE A 385 -19.71 16.24 16.25
CA ILE A 385 -20.65 17.00 17.09
C ILE A 385 -20.41 18.51 17.03
N ALA A 386 -21.49 19.29 17.08
CA ALA A 386 -21.44 20.72 17.35
C ALA A 386 -21.31 20.99 18.86
N LEU A 387 -20.40 21.86 19.28
CA LEU A 387 -20.21 22.27 20.68
C LEU A 387 -20.38 23.78 20.84
N GLY A 388 -21.07 24.17 21.91
CA GLY A 388 -21.51 25.53 22.16
C GLY A 388 -22.05 25.73 23.58
N PRO A 389 -22.67 26.88 23.88
CA PRO A 389 -23.27 27.15 25.19
C PRO A 389 -24.25 26.08 25.66
N ALA A 390 -25.11 25.59 24.77
CA ALA A 390 -26.10 24.54 25.06
C ALA A 390 -25.45 23.15 25.27
N LYS A 391 -24.33 22.87 24.59
CA LYS A 391 -23.64 21.59 24.66
C LYS A 391 -22.14 21.78 24.69
N LYS A 392 -21.59 21.97 25.89
CA LYS A 392 -20.18 22.35 26.07
C LYS A 392 -19.20 21.17 25.99
N LYS A 393 -19.63 19.91 26.09
CA LYS A 393 -18.72 18.75 26.21
C LYS A 393 -19.22 17.52 25.47
N LYS A 394 -18.29 16.71 24.94
CA LYS A 394 -18.54 15.38 24.39
C LYS A 394 -17.37 14.44 24.69
N ALA A 395 -17.69 13.17 24.87
CA ALA A 395 -16.72 12.09 24.88
C ALA A 395 -17.03 11.10 23.75
N PHE A 396 -15.98 10.62 23.11
CA PHE A 396 -15.99 9.50 22.17
C PHE A 396 -15.07 8.40 22.68
N SER A 397 -15.39 7.15 22.37
CA SER A 397 -14.51 6.02 22.63
C SER A 397 -14.48 5.06 21.46
N THR A 398 -13.33 4.45 21.23
CA THR A 398 -13.13 3.44 20.19
C THR A 398 -12.09 2.40 20.61
N LYS A 399 -11.97 1.33 19.82
CA LYS A 399 -10.90 0.34 19.88
C LYS A 399 -10.19 0.36 18.52
N LEU A 400 -8.87 0.55 18.56
CA LEU A 400 -8.02 0.63 17.38
C LEU A 400 -7.10 -0.59 17.33
N ASP A 401 -7.16 -1.34 16.24
CA ASP A 401 -6.15 -2.33 15.91
C ASP A 401 -4.85 -1.64 15.51
N HIS A 402 -3.72 -2.35 15.52
CA HIS A 402 -2.44 -1.78 15.07
C HIS A 402 -2.57 -1.20 13.66
N LEU A 403 -1.82 -0.14 13.39
CA LEU A 403 -1.82 0.60 12.13
C LEU A 403 -3.23 0.93 11.61
N THR A 404 -4.11 1.37 12.52
CA THR A 404 -5.45 1.89 12.19
C THR A 404 -5.70 3.25 12.84
N SER A 405 -6.75 3.94 12.38
CA SER A 405 -7.16 5.21 12.95
C SER A 405 -8.66 5.45 12.88
N ASP A 406 -9.14 6.32 13.76
CA ASP A 406 -10.49 6.91 13.73
C ASP A 406 -10.38 8.42 13.86
N THR A 407 -11.24 9.17 13.16
CA THR A 407 -11.27 10.64 13.22
C THR A 407 -12.62 11.13 13.74
N TYR A 408 -12.58 12.11 14.65
CA TYR A 408 -13.77 12.73 15.23
C TYR A 408 -13.78 14.22 14.97
N GLN A 409 -14.92 14.78 14.56
CA GLN A 409 -15.07 16.19 14.26
C GLN A 409 -15.82 16.95 15.37
N PHE A 410 -15.35 18.16 15.66
CA PHE A 410 -16.02 19.11 16.54
C PHE A 410 -16.24 20.41 15.77
N VAL A 411 -17.48 20.88 15.75
CA VAL A 411 -17.88 22.12 15.05
C VAL A 411 -18.25 23.17 16.09
N PRO A 412 -17.67 24.39 16.05
CA PRO A 412 -18.11 25.49 16.90
C PRO A 412 -19.57 25.88 16.60
N SER A 413 -20.40 26.06 17.63
CA SER A 413 -21.80 26.43 17.49
C SER A 413 -22.19 27.49 18.51
N GLY A 414 -22.30 28.75 18.07
CA GLY A 414 -22.60 29.87 18.98
C GLY A 414 -21.52 30.09 20.05
N THR A 415 -20.27 29.73 19.75
CA THR A 415 -19.12 29.99 20.63
C THR A 415 -18.60 31.41 20.40
N ALA A 416 -18.06 32.04 21.45
CA ALA A 416 -17.39 33.34 21.32
C ALA A 416 -16.13 33.22 20.44
N ALA A 417 -15.68 34.32 19.81
CA ALA A 417 -14.56 34.33 18.86
C ALA A 417 -13.23 33.84 19.46
N ASP A 418 -13.04 33.98 20.76
CA ASP A 418 -11.85 33.56 21.52
C ASP A 418 -12.00 32.16 22.15
N SER A 419 -13.12 31.46 21.90
CA SER A 419 -13.40 30.16 22.50
C SER A 419 -12.34 29.12 22.14
N THR A 420 -12.10 28.20 23.07
CA THR A 420 -11.12 27.13 22.93
C THR A 420 -11.73 25.74 23.09
N LEU A 421 -11.19 24.77 22.36
CA LEU A 421 -11.49 23.35 22.54
C LEU A 421 -10.43 22.72 23.44
N LYS A 422 -10.81 22.42 24.68
CA LYS A 422 -10.00 21.63 25.62
C LYS A 422 -10.16 20.15 25.29
N VAL A 423 -9.12 19.56 24.71
CA VAL A 423 -9.06 18.14 24.36
C VAL A 423 -8.26 17.37 25.41
N LYS A 424 -8.79 16.23 25.86
CA LYS A 424 -8.10 15.22 26.68
C LYS A 424 -8.29 13.84 26.06
N ILE A 425 -7.17 13.20 25.74
CA ILE A 425 -7.13 11.86 25.15
C ILE A 425 -6.54 10.89 26.17
N LYS A 426 -7.10 9.68 26.23
CA LYS A 426 -6.54 8.54 26.96
C LYS A 426 -6.54 7.33 26.02
N MET A 427 -5.36 6.77 25.75
CA MET A 427 -5.13 5.63 24.87
C MET A 427 -4.18 4.61 25.53
N GLY A 428 -3.76 3.59 24.76
CA GLY A 428 -2.62 2.75 25.11
C GLY A 428 -1.36 3.57 25.38
N ARG A 429 -0.37 2.97 26.06
CA ARG A 429 0.87 3.66 26.45
C ARG A 429 1.63 4.14 25.20
N LYS A 430 2.37 5.26 25.26
CA LYS A 430 3.13 5.77 24.09
C LYS A 430 4.03 4.72 23.39
N PRO A 431 4.71 3.79 24.11
CA PRO A 431 5.52 2.75 23.48
C PRO A 431 4.71 1.74 22.65
N THR A 432 3.39 1.66 22.85
CA THR A 432 2.48 0.82 22.05
C THR A 432 1.97 1.55 20.81
N GLY A 433 2.67 2.59 20.34
CA GLY A 433 2.35 3.29 19.10
C GLY A 433 1.21 4.31 19.17
N SER A 434 0.58 4.56 20.32
CA SER A 434 -0.50 5.55 20.44
C SER A 434 -0.05 6.94 19.99
N ARG A 435 -0.80 7.54 19.05
CA ARG A 435 -0.61 8.90 18.53
C ARG A 435 -1.96 9.57 18.36
N ALA A 436 -1.95 10.90 18.31
CA ALA A 436 -3.12 11.67 17.91
C ALA A 436 -2.69 12.96 17.21
N VAL A 437 -3.50 13.39 16.25
CA VAL A 437 -3.29 14.61 15.46
C VAL A 437 -4.58 15.41 15.46
N ALA A 438 -4.47 16.73 15.64
CA ALA A 438 -5.58 17.67 15.46
C ALA A 438 -5.39 18.43 14.15
N VAL A 439 -6.45 18.55 13.35
CA VAL A 439 -6.51 19.42 12.17
C VAL A 439 -7.60 20.45 12.42
N ILE A 440 -7.28 21.73 12.20
CA ILE A 440 -8.21 22.85 12.35
C ILE A 440 -8.52 23.38 10.95
N TYR A 441 -9.80 23.52 10.66
CA TYR A 441 -10.32 24.05 9.41
C TYR A 441 -10.96 25.41 9.64
N ASN A 442 -10.82 26.33 8.69
CA ASN A 442 -11.63 27.55 8.66
C ASN A 442 -13.07 27.23 8.16
N PRO A 443 -14.00 28.20 8.19
CA PRO A 443 -15.37 28.00 7.70
C PRO A 443 -15.47 27.62 6.21
N ALA A 444 -14.47 27.93 5.40
CA ALA A 444 -14.38 27.54 3.99
C ALA A 444 -13.86 26.09 3.79
N GLY A 445 -13.57 25.36 4.87
CA GLY A 445 -13.05 23.99 4.79
C GLY A 445 -11.55 23.88 4.49
N LEU A 446 -10.81 24.99 4.50
CA LEU A 446 -9.36 24.99 4.32
C LEU A 446 -8.65 24.68 5.64
N ILE A 447 -7.61 23.85 5.56
CA ILE A 447 -6.72 23.57 6.69
C ILE A 447 -5.99 24.85 7.08
N ILE A 448 -6.15 25.28 8.32
CA ILE A 448 -5.43 26.45 8.89
C ILE A 448 -4.38 26.05 9.92
N ASP A 449 -4.46 24.86 10.49
CA ASP A 449 -3.47 24.37 11.47
C ASP A 449 -3.49 22.84 11.59
N VAL A 450 -2.32 22.24 11.79
CA VAL A 450 -2.15 20.80 12.03
C VAL A 450 -1.23 20.62 13.24
N LYS A 451 -1.72 19.93 14.28
CA LYS A 451 -0.97 19.71 15.54
C LYS A 451 -0.88 18.25 15.91
N ALA A 452 0.33 17.73 15.98
CA ALA A 452 0.61 16.49 16.70
C ALA A 452 0.32 16.68 18.21
N LEU A 453 -0.57 15.86 18.76
CA LEU A 453 -0.93 15.88 20.17
C LEU A 453 0.02 14.96 20.94
N LYS A 454 0.96 15.55 21.69
CA LYS A 454 1.98 14.80 22.44
C LYS A 454 1.34 13.86 23.48
N VAL A 455 1.26 12.58 23.14
CA VAL A 455 0.85 11.50 24.05
C VAL A 455 2.02 11.16 24.97
N ASN A 456 1.82 11.26 26.29
CA ASN A 456 2.84 10.93 27.28
C ASN A 456 2.99 9.41 27.49
N GLY A 457 3.96 8.97 28.30
CA GLY A 457 4.21 7.55 28.57
C GLY A 457 3.00 6.77 29.09
N LYS A 458 2.07 7.44 29.79
CA LYS A 458 0.82 6.86 30.31
C LYS A 458 -0.32 6.83 29.28
N GLY A 459 -0.07 7.20 28.02
CA GLY A 459 -1.09 7.22 26.98
C GLY A 459 -2.06 8.41 27.09
N VAL A 460 -1.65 9.51 27.72
CA VAL A 460 -2.50 10.70 27.90
C VAL A 460 -1.96 11.87 27.08
N ALA A 461 -2.85 12.56 26.37
CA ALA A 461 -2.57 13.86 25.77
C ALA A 461 -3.62 14.89 26.23
N LYS A 462 -3.19 16.14 26.41
CA LYS A 462 -4.07 17.28 26.70
C LYS A 462 -3.64 18.46 25.83
N LYS A 463 -4.59 19.18 25.23
CA LYS A 463 -4.30 20.36 24.40
C LYS A 463 -5.49 21.32 24.42
N LYS A 464 -5.21 22.62 24.35
CA LYS A 464 -6.19 23.66 24.00
C LYS A 464 -6.01 23.99 22.52
N LEU A 465 -7.10 24.01 21.76
CA LEU A 465 -7.13 24.33 20.33
C LEU A 465 -8.06 25.51 20.10
N ALA A 466 -7.85 26.28 19.03
CA ALA A 466 -8.78 27.33 18.62
C ALA A 466 -10.16 26.72 18.31
N PHE A 467 -11.23 27.40 18.72
CA PHE A 467 -12.61 26.92 18.57
C PHE A 467 -13.66 28.04 18.57
N GLY A 468 -13.23 29.25 18.21
CA GLY A 468 -14.12 30.40 18.09
C GLY A 468 -14.93 30.37 16.81
N ALA A 469 -16.22 30.70 16.91
CA ALA A 469 -17.07 30.87 15.74
C ALA A 469 -16.55 32.03 14.88
N GLY A 470 -16.59 31.88 13.56
CA GLY A 470 -16.10 32.87 12.58
C GLY A 470 -14.69 32.58 12.04
N ALA A 471 -13.76 32.13 12.88
CA ALA A 471 -12.40 31.77 12.44
C ALA A 471 -12.21 30.25 12.25
N VAL A 472 -12.95 29.43 12.99
CA VAL A 472 -12.86 27.97 12.95
C VAL A 472 -14.18 27.39 12.44
N GLY A 473 -14.12 26.62 11.36
CA GLY A 473 -15.25 25.84 10.84
C GLY A 473 -15.34 24.46 11.49
N ALA A 474 -14.19 23.80 11.71
CA ALA A 474 -14.14 22.50 12.38
C ALA A 474 -12.78 22.23 13.02
N VAL A 475 -12.78 21.39 14.05
CA VAL A 475 -11.58 20.75 14.59
C VAL A 475 -11.76 19.24 14.49
N GLU A 476 -10.90 18.58 13.72
CA GLU A 476 -10.87 17.13 13.62
C GLU A 476 -9.73 16.56 14.47
N ILE A 477 -10.03 15.54 15.26
CA ILE A 477 -9.06 14.82 16.08
C ILE A 477 -8.97 13.39 15.57
N THR A 478 -7.82 13.03 15.01
CA THR A 478 -7.50 11.68 14.57
C THR A 478 -6.77 10.94 15.67
N LEU A 479 -7.33 9.82 16.13
CA LEU A 479 -6.73 8.89 17.08
C LEU A 479 -6.11 7.73 16.31
N VAL A 480 -4.85 7.40 16.60
CA VAL A 480 -4.07 6.45 15.81
C VAL A 480 -3.40 5.44 16.71
N ASN A 481 -3.55 4.16 16.39
CA ASN A 481 -2.68 3.12 16.92
C ASN A 481 -1.60 2.84 15.87
N ALA A 482 -0.41 3.42 16.05
CA ALA A 482 0.70 3.30 15.12
C ALA A 482 1.75 2.28 15.58
N SER A 483 1.31 1.19 16.24
CA SER A 483 2.23 0.17 16.74
C SER A 483 2.88 -0.61 15.59
N LEU A 484 4.20 -0.77 15.68
CA LEU A 484 5.00 -1.60 14.76
C LEU A 484 5.39 -2.95 15.41
N ARG A 485 4.83 -3.25 16.59
CA ARG A 485 5.27 -4.41 17.39
C ARG A 485 4.61 -5.69 16.89
N MET A 486 5.46 -6.60 16.40
CA MET A 486 5.09 -7.93 15.93
C MET A 486 5.68 -9.00 16.84
N LYS A 487 4.97 -10.11 17.03
CA LYS A 487 5.44 -11.30 17.76
C LYS A 487 5.40 -12.54 16.88
N GLY A 488 6.43 -13.38 17.00
CA GLY A 488 6.48 -14.67 16.31
C GLY A 488 6.58 -14.53 14.79
N CYS A 489 7.43 -13.61 14.32
CA CYS A 489 7.74 -13.47 12.90
C CYS A 489 8.18 -14.80 12.32
N ASN A 490 7.48 -15.25 11.29
CA ASN A 490 7.81 -16.42 10.49
C ASN A 490 7.15 -16.24 9.12
N PRO A 491 7.93 -15.99 8.04
CA PRO A 491 7.38 -15.72 6.71
C PRO A 491 6.65 -16.93 6.08
N LEU A 492 6.79 -18.13 6.65
CA LEU A 492 6.06 -19.32 6.25
C LEU A 492 4.76 -19.53 7.04
N SER A 493 4.47 -18.69 8.03
CA SER A 493 3.23 -18.77 8.80
C SER A 493 2.00 -18.44 7.92
N LYS A 494 0.80 -18.67 8.47
CA LYS A 494 -0.49 -18.31 7.85
C LYS A 494 -0.94 -16.88 8.16
N SER A 495 -0.17 -16.12 8.93
CA SER A 495 -0.56 -14.77 9.31
C SER A 495 -0.48 -13.83 8.10
N PRO A 496 -1.51 -13.01 7.84
CA PRO A 496 -1.52 -12.06 6.72
C PRO A 496 -0.75 -10.76 7.03
N TYR A 497 -0.16 -10.63 8.22
CA TYR A 497 0.53 -9.42 8.63
C TYR A 497 2.03 -9.49 8.31
N THR A 498 2.69 -8.33 8.37
CA THR A 498 4.15 -8.17 8.35
C THR A 498 4.87 -9.35 9.01
N CYS A 499 5.94 -9.82 8.37
CA CYS A 499 6.81 -10.93 8.73
C CYS A 499 6.11 -12.28 8.96
N GLY A 500 4.85 -12.43 8.54
CA GLY A 500 3.99 -13.54 8.97
C GLY A 500 3.83 -13.58 10.49
N GLY A 501 4.02 -12.47 11.19
CA GLY A 501 3.92 -12.36 12.64
C GLY A 501 2.52 -12.04 13.11
N ARG A 502 2.34 -11.92 14.43
CA ARG A 502 1.09 -11.44 15.05
C ARG A 502 1.28 -10.04 15.62
N PRO A 503 0.41 -9.08 15.29
CA PRO A 503 0.43 -7.76 15.91
C PRO A 503 0.19 -7.87 17.42
N VAL A 504 1.01 -7.15 18.20
CA VAL A 504 0.93 -7.19 19.67
C VAL A 504 -0.17 -6.27 20.20
N ASP A 505 -0.37 -5.12 19.56
CA ASP A 505 -1.22 -4.04 20.05
C ASP A 505 -2.55 -3.97 19.29
N GLN A 506 -3.35 -5.02 19.40
CA GLN A 506 -4.72 -5.02 18.85
C GLN A 506 -5.73 -4.45 19.84
N ASN A 507 -6.87 -3.99 19.33
CA ASN A 507 -8.01 -3.55 20.14
C ASN A 507 -7.67 -2.50 21.22
N VAL A 508 -6.69 -1.62 20.95
CA VAL A 508 -6.25 -0.59 21.89
C VAL A 508 -7.38 0.40 22.13
N LYS A 509 -7.87 0.44 23.38
CA LYS A 509 -8.94 1.37 23.77
C LYS A 509 -8.43 2.81 23.72
N ALA A 510 -9.21 3.67 23.10
CA ALA A 510 -9.00 5.11 23.02
C ALA A 510 -10.25 5.86 23.49
N VAL A 511 -10.06 6.90 24.29
CA VAL A 511 -11.12 7.79 24.77
C VAL A 511 -10.71 9.23 24.52
N LEU A 512 -11.52 9.95 23.76
CA LEU A 512 -11.37 11.36 23.44
C LEU A 512 -12.44 12.14 24.18
N ARG A 513 -12.05 13.10 25.01
CA ARG A 513 -12.95 14.04 25.68
C ARG A 513 -12.63 15.44 25.18
N ALA A 514 -13.66 16.17 24.77
CA ALA A 514 -13.55 17.55 24.34
C ALA A 514 -14.53 18.43 25.12
N LYS A 515 -14.09 19.63 25.49
CA LYS A 515 -14.92 20.66 26.13
C LYS A 515 -14.66 22.00 25.46
N ALA A 516 -15.69 22.64 24.91
CA ALA A 516 -15.66 24.03 24.50
C ALA A 516 -15.67 24.92 25.75
N SER A 517 -14.82 25.94 25.77
CA SER A 517 -14.71 26.89 26.88
C SER A 517 -14.14 28.23 26.49
#